data_AF-A0A914DDQ9-F1
#
_entry.id   AF-A0A914DDQ9-F1
#
_cell.length_a   1.000
_cell.length_b   1.000
_cell.length_c   1.000
_cell.angle_alpha   90.00
_cell.angle_beta   90.00
_cell.angle_gamma   90.00
#
_symmetry.space_group_name_H-M   'P 1'
#
loop_
_entity.id
_entity.type
_entity.pdbx_description
1 polymer ?
#
loop_
_entity_poly.entity_id
_entity_poly.type
_entity_poly.pdbx_seq_one_letter_code
_entity_poly.pdbx_strand_id
1 'polypeptide(L)'
;MFFISLWPYLNTIDPTASATFFGIITAVFSLGQAISSPLFGFWMNKAKTIRPVLCFAFILMLASNGVYACTEFFPQHQRKYVMLVARFLTGFGAGDMAVIRAYSATASNIKDRARAVSLVTSAWVLGLVVGPGLQVIFEPFGYPGFKLFGLFHFDMYTAPAWFSALADLLSIILLWTIFVEEYAGILTDEEKNSNKSPSRKGEGRMRGYSFLWEGTMTGILFMSGSIARIIGPILVSTLFEHYGPEATWGLQIGVISITILLWIIFYSKIVPLETSPNLNP
;
A
#
# COMPACT_ATOMS: atom_id res chain seq x y z
N MET A 1 2.20 6.05 -8.20
CA MET A 1 3.31 5.14 -8.56
C MET A 1 3.41 5.06 -10.09
N PHE A 2 4.47 5.60 -10.69
CA PHE A 2 4.59 5.75 -12.14
C PHE A 2 5.39 4.59 -12.73
N PHE A 3 4.73 3.44 -12.92
CA PHE A 3 5.38 2.28 -13.54
C PHE A 3 5.58 2.45 -15.04
N ILE A 4 4.72 3.24 -15.70
CA ILE A 4 4.70 3.39 -17.16
C ILE A 4 5.93 4.18 -17.65
N SER A 5 6.29 5.29 -17.00
CA SER A 5 7.53 6.02 -17.31
C SER A 5 8.80 5.33 -16.83
N LEU A 6 8.71 4.33 -15.95
CA LEU A 6 9.90 3.83 -15.27
C LEU A 6 10.91 3.19 -16.24
N TRP A 7 10.43 2.39 -17.19
CA TRP A 7 11.30 1.75 -18.18
C TRP A 7 11.92 2.77 -19.15
N PRO A 8 11.14 3.67 -19.79
CA PRO A 8 11.71 4.76 -20.60
C PRO A 8 12.76 5.58 -19.85
N TYR A 9 12.51 5.92 -18.58
CA TYR A 9 13.46 6.66 -17.76
C TYR A 9 14.75 5.87 -17.50
N LEU A 10 14.63 4.61 -17.06
CA LEU A 10 15.78 3.74 -16.81
C LEU A 10 16.64 3.58 -18.06
N ASN A 11 16.01 3.35 -19.22
CA ASN A 11 16.72 3.20 -20.49
C ASN A 11 17.38 4.51 -20.95
N THR A 12 16.83 5.67 -20.56
CA THR A 12 17.40 6.99 -20.86
C THR A 12 18.65 7.26 -20.01
N ILE A 13 18.61 6.94 -18.71
CA ILE A 13 19.69 7.27 -17.78
C ILE A 13 20.77 6.19 -17.67
N ASP A 14 20.44 4.94 -18.01
CA ASP A 14 21.36 3.79 -18.08
C ASP A 14 20.93 2.81 -19.20
N PRO A 15 21.39 3.04 -20.45
CA PRO A 15 21.09 2.16 -21.58
C PRO A 15 21.65 0.73 -21.44
N THR A 16 22.52 0.47 -20.45
CA THR A 16 23.06 -0.88 -20.20
C THR A 16 22.11 -1.74 -19.36
N ALA A 17 21.02 -1.17 -18.85
CA ALA A 17 20.04 -1.88 -18.05
C ALA A 17 19.21 -2.83 -18.91
N SER A 18 19.13 -4.10 -18.49
CA SER A 18 18.32 -5.12 -19.16
C SER A 18 16.86 -5.10 -18.70
N ALA A 19 15.96 -5.61 -19.54
CA ALA A 19 14.56 -5.83 -19.17
C ALA A 19 14.41 -6.73 -17.94
N THR A 20 15.30 -7.72 -17.77
CA THR A 20 15.37 -8.57 -16.58
C THR A 20 15.65 -7.75 -15.32
N PHE A 21 16.59 -6.82 -15.39
CA PHE A 21 16.91 -5.96 -14.24
C PHE A 21 15.75 -5.01 -13.90
N PHE A 22 15.05 -4.50 -14.90
CA PHE A 22 13.81 -3.76 -14.69
C PHE A 22 12.73 -4.63 -14.01
N GLY A 23 12.59 -5.89 -14.42
CA GLY A 23 11.76 -6.87 -13.72
C GLY A 23 12.10 -6.95 -12.23
N ILE A 24 13.39 -7.04 -11.89
CA ILE A 24 13.87 -7.00 -10.50
C ILE A 24 13.47 -5.69 -9.80
N ILE A 25 13.66 -4.53 -10.43
CA ILE A 25 13.25 -3.22 -9.88
C ILE A 25 11.75 -3.19 -9.56
N THR A 26 10.91 -3.76 -10.42
CA THR A 26 9.46 -3.83 -10.16
C THR A 26 9.11 -4.84 -9.06
N ALA A 27 9.83 -5.96 -8.98
CA ALA A 27 9.62 -7.00 -7.98
C ALA A 27 10.02 -6.53 -6.56
N VAL A 28 11.12 -5.78 -6.42
CA VAL A 28 11.58 -5.31 -5.10
C VAL A 28 10.60 -4.35 -4.43
N PHE A 29 9.79 -3.64 -5.20
CA PHE A 29 8.68 -2.86 -4.64
C PHE A 29 7.67 -3.77 -3.94
N SER A 30 7.22 -4.83 -4.63
CA SER A 30 6.27 -5.79 -4.07
C SER A 30 6.89 -6.54 -2.88
N LEU A 31 8.19 -6.82 -2.93
CA LEU A 31 8.91 -7.43 -1.81
C LEU A 31 8.92 -6.51 -0.58
N GLY A 32 9.24 -5.22 -0.77
CA GLY A 32 9.17 -4.22 0.29
C GLY A 32 7.78 -4.13 0.90
N GLN A 33 6.73 -4.14 0.07
CA GLN A 33 5.33 -4.12 0.54
C GLN A 33 4.96 -5.40 1.30
N ALA A 34 5.41 -6.56 0.81
CA ALA A 34 5.15 -7.85 1.43
C ALA A 34 5.74 -7.94 2.85
N ILE A 35 6.95 -7.38 3.04
CA ILE A 35 7.63 -7.36 4.32
C ILE A 35 7.01 -6.32 5.26
N SER A 36 6.78 -5.10 4.76
CA SER A 36 6.27 -3.99 5.58
C SER A 36 4.84 -4.20 6.07
N SER A 37 3.96 -4.77 5.25
CA SER A 37 2.54 -4.94 5.59
C SER A 37 2.29 -5.67 6.92
N PRO A 38 2.87 -6.87 7.19
CA PRO A 38 2.72 -7.54 8.48
C PRO A 38 3.51 -6.85 9.59
N LEU A 39 4.68 -6.25 9.29
CA LEU A 39 5.48 -5.52 10.28
C LEU A 39 4.73 -4.30 10.82
N PHE A 40 4.14 -3.51 9.93
CA PHE A 40 3.34 -2.34 10.27
C PHE A 40 2.04 -2.74 10.96
N GLY A 41 1.39 -3.83 10.52
CA GLY A 41 0.25 -4.43 11.22
C GLY A 41 0.60 -4.81 12.67
N PHE A 42 1.74 -5.47 12.88
CA PHE A 42 2.21 -5.81 14.23
C PHE A 42 2.59 -4.56 15.05
N TRP A 43 3.24 -3.57 14.44
CA TRP A 43 3.63 -2.33 15.11
C TRP A 43 2.40 -1.53 15.55
N MET A 44 1.42 -1.28 14.68
CA MET A 44 0.20 -0.57 15.07
C MET A 44 -0.55 -1.28 16.21
N ASN A 45 -0.52 -2.61 16.20
CA ASN A 45 -1.15 -3.45 17.22
C ASN A 45 -0.46 -3.32 18.57
N LYS A 46 0.88 -3.33 18.57
CA LYS A 46 1.68 -3.16 19.79
C LYS A 46 1.59 -1.73 20.33
N ALA A 47 1.63 -0.74 19.46
CA ALA A 47 1.58 0.67 19.82
C ALA A 47 0.15 1.13 20.18
N LYS A 48 -0.89 0.42 19.71
CA LYS A 48 -2.31 0.82 19.78
C LYS A 48 -2.56 2.23 19.22
N THR A 49 -1.70 2.63 18.30
CA THR A 49 -1.81 3.87 17.52
C THR A 49 -1.27 3.59 16.13
N ILE A 50 -1.87 4.21 15.12
CA ILE A 50 -1.40 4.17 13.75
C ILE A 50 -0.49 5.35 13.40
N ARG A 51 -0.58 6.47 14.14
CA ARG A 51 0.09 7.73 13.76
C ARG A 51 1.60 7.56 13.57
N PRO A 52 2.36 6.94 14.50
CA PRO A 52 3.80 6.77 14.32
C PRO A 52 4.14 5.86 13.12
N VAL A 53 3.31 4.86 12.86
CA VAL A 53 3.50 3.91 11.76
C VAL A 53 3.28 4.60 10.40
N LEU A 54 2.21 5.39 10.28
CA LEU A 54 1.91 6.16 9.08
C LEU A 54 2.94 7.29 8.86
N CYS A 55 3.34 8.00 9.91
CA CYS A 55 4.43 8.98 9.82
C CYS A 55 5.72 8.34 9.30
N PHE A 56 6.12 7.20 9.86
CA PHE A 56 7.32 6.50 9.41
C PHE A 56 7.21 6.07 7.94
N ALA A 57 6.06 5.52 7.53
CA ALA A 57 5.82 5.11 6.16
C ALA A 57 5.91 6.29 5.18
N PHE A 58 5.24 7.41 5.46
CA PHE A 58 5.27 8.60 4.61
C PHE A 58 6.66 9.26 4.56
N ILE A 59 7.41 9.26 5.67
CA ILE A 59 8.81 9.74 5.67
C ILE A 59 9.67 8.86 4.76
N LEU A 60 9.47 7.54 4.80
CA LEU A 60 10.20 6.60 3.95
C LEU A 60 9.86 6.81 2.47
N MET A 61 8.59 7.05 2.15
CA MET A 61 8.13 7.36 0.78
C MET A 61 8.67 8.70 0.30
N LEU A 62 8.64 9.73 1.15
CA LEU A 62 9.24 11.04 0.88
C LEU A 62 10.73 10.92 0.56
N ALA A 63 11.48 10.23 1.43
CA ALA A 63 12.92 10.00 1.24
C ALA A 63 13.18 9.21 -0.04
N SER A 64 12.39 8.17 -0.31
CA SER A 64 12.49 7.38 -1.52
C SER A 64 12.25 8.19 -2.80
N ASN A 65 11.19 9.01 -2.82
CA ASN A 65 10.88 9.87 -3.97
C ASN A 65 12.00 10.90 -4.19
N GLY A 66 12.61 11.42 -3.12
CA GLY A 66 13.81 12.25 -3.19
C GLY A 66 15.02 11.51 -3.77
N VAL A 67 15.31 10.29 -3.32
CA VAL A 67 16.39 9.46 -3.88
C VAL A 67 16.14 9.17 -5.36
N TYR A 68 14.90 8.84 -5.74
CA TYR A 68 14.52 8.58 -7.12
C TYR A 68 14.73 9.81 -8.01
N ALA A 69 14.29 10.99 -7.56
CA ALA A 69 14.49 12.25 -8.29
C ALA A 69 15.97 12.61 -8.43
N CYS A 70 16.81 12.21 -7.47
CA CYS A 70 18.25 12.43 -7.51
C CYS A 70 19.04 11.33 -8.23
N THR A 71 18.39 10.34 -8.89
CA THR A 71 19.07 9.20 -9.50
C THR A 71 20.11 9.63 -10.54
N GLU A 72 19.84 10.69 -11.30
CA GLU A 72 20.75 11.16 -12.37
C GLU A 72 22.08 11.73 -11.86
N PHE A 73 22.13 12.21 -10.61
CA PHE A 73 23.36 12.74 -10.02
C PHE A 73 24.40 11.65 -9.74
N PHE A 74 23.95 10.39 -9.66
CA PHE A 74 24.86 9.27 -9.47
C PHE A 74 25.57 8.89 -10.78
N PRO A 75 26.80 8.36 -10.69
CA PRO A 75 27.50 7.81 -11.84
C PRO A 75 26.65 6.78 -12.57
N GLN A 76 26.72 6.77 -13.90
CA GLN A 76 25.86 5.94 -14.76
C GLN A 76 25.77 4.47 -14.30
N HIS A 77 26.90 3.86 -13.94
CA HIS A 77 26.97 2.46 -13.50
C HIS A 77 26.19 2.15 -12.20
N GLN A 78 25.86 3.17 -11.39
CA GLN A 78 25.16 3.03 -10.11
C GLN A 78 23.66 3.34 -10.21
N ARG A 79 23.21 4.05 -11.25
CA ARG A 79 21.84 4.59 -11.36
C ARG A 79 20.76 3.53 -11.23
N LYS A 80 20.95 2.38 -11.90
CA LYS A 80 20.00 1.25 -11.81
C LYS A 80 19.87 0.70 -10.39
N TYR A 81 20.95 0.68 -9.61
CA TYR A 81 20.94 0.22 -8.22
C TYR A 81 20.32 1.26 -7.29
N VAL A 82 20.58 2.55 -7.52
CA VAL A 82 19.93 3.65 -6.79
C VAL A 82 18.41 3.60 -6.99
N MET A 83 17.96 3.40 -8.24
CA MET A 83 16.55 3.22 -8.55
C MET A 83 15.96 1.99 -7.87
N LEU A 84 16.70 0.86 -7.84
CA LEU A 84 16.29 -0.36 -7.15
C LEU A 84 16.07 -0.10 -5.64
N VAL A 85 17.00 0.62 -4.99
CA VAL A 85 16.87 0.99 -3.57
C VAL A 85 15.68 1.90 -3.34
N ALA A 86 15.50 2.95 -4.15
CA ALA A 86 14.32 3.80 -4.07
C ALA A 86 13.03 2.97 -4.21
N ARG A 87 12.95 2.06 -5.18
CA ARG A 87 11.73 1.25 -5.36
C ARG A 87 11.44 0.32 -4.19
N PHE A 88 12.48 -0.26 -3.59
CA PHE A 88 12.33 -1.01 -2.36
C PHE A 88 11.78 -0.13 -1.21
N LEU A 89 12.34 1.06 -1.01
CA LEU A 89 11.90 2.00 0.04
C LEU A 89 10.45 2.47 -0.17
N THR A 90 10.06 2.79 -1.41
CA THR A 90 8.65 3.11 -1.73
C THR A 90 7.75 1.91 -1.46
N GLY A 91 8.19 0.70 -1.80
CA GLY A 91 7.46 -0.54 -1.53
C GLY A 91 7.26 -0.79 -0.04
N PHE A 92 8.32 -0.59 0.73
CA PHE A 92 8.27 -0.71 2.18
C PHE A 92 7.35 0.36 2.81
N GLY A 93 7.34 1.59 2.28
CA GLY A 93 6.41 2.62 2.69
C GLY A 93 4.95 2.27 2.37
N ALA A 94 4.71 1.65 1.21
CA ALA A 94 3.38 1.24 0.73
C ALA A 94 2.68 0.15 1.59
N GLY A 95 3.34 -0.35 2.65
CA GLY A 95 2.70 -1.14 3.70
C GLY A 95 1.70 -0.35 4.54
N ASP A 96 1.74 0.99 4.49
CA ASP A 96 0.79 1.91 5.13
C ASP A 96 -0.68 1.60 4.79
N MET A 97 -0.95 1.14 3.57
CA MET A 97 -2.30 0.77 3.13
C MET A 97 -2.93 -0.33 3.98
N ALA A 98 -2.12 -1.28 4.49
CA ALA A 98 -2.62 -2.30 5.40
C ALA A 98 -3.06 -1.69 6.74
N VAL A 99 -2.32 -0.68 7.23
CA VAL A 99 -2.60 0.06 8.46
C VAL A 99 -3.86 0.93 8.30
N ILE A 100 -3.96 1.71 7.23
CA ILE A 100 -5.11 2.60 6.97
C ILE A 100 -6.39 1.76 6.84
N ARG A 101 -6.33 0.62 6.15
CA ARG A 101 -7.50 -0.26 6.00
C ARG A 101 -7.90 -0.91 7.32
N ALA A 102 -6.95 -1.39 8.12
CA ALA A 102 -7.21 -1.93 9.44
C ALA A 102 -7.77 -0.85 10.39
N TYR A 103 -7.22 0.36 10.34
CA TYR A 103 -7.76 1.50 11.09
C TYR A 103 -9.18 1.81 10.68
N SER A 104 -9.46 1.94 9.39
CA SER A 104 -10.82 2.23 8.90
C SER A 104 -11.84 1.18 9.35
N ALA A 105 -11.44 -0.11 9.38
CA ALA A 105 -12.29 -1.17 9.89
C ALA A 105 -12.57 -1.01 11.39
N THR A 106 -11.56 -0.67 12.19
CA THR A 106 -11.65 -0.57 13.65
C THR A 106 -12.22 0.75 14.17
N ALA A 107 -12.07 1.84 13.41
CA ALA A 107 -12.64 3.16 13.71
C ALA A 107 -14.12 3.26 13.32
N SER A 108 -14.62 2.34 12.48
CA SER A 108 -16.01 2.35 12.02
C SER A 108 -16.91 1.45 12.85
N ASN A 109 -18.17 1.85 12.96
CA ASN A 109 -19.24 1.02 13.52
C ASN A 109 -19.47 -0.23 12.65
N ILE A 110 -19.96 -1.32 13.25
CA ILE A 110 -20.20 -2.60 12.56
C ILE A 110 -21.08 -2.42 11.32
N LYS A 111 -22.11 -1.57 11.41
CA LYS A 111 -23.05 -1.27 10.29
C LYS A 111 -22.37 -0.57 9.12
N ASP A 112 -21.40 0.31 9.39
CA ASP A 112 -20.74 1.15 8.37
C ASP A 112 -19.37 0.62 7.95
N ARG A 113 -18.81 -0.37 8.67
CA ARG A 113 -17.46 -0.91 8.49
C ARG A 113 -17.19 -1.32 7.05
N ALA A 114 -18.10 -2.07 6.43
CA ALA A 114 -17.95 -2.50 5.05
C ALA A 114 -17.88 -1.30 4.09
N ARG A 115 -18.73 -0.29 4.32
CA ARG A 115 -18.75 0.95 3.51
C ARG A 115 -17.46 1.74 3.69
N ALA A 116 -16.98 1.93 4.92
CA ALA A 116 -15.74 2.66 5.20
C ALA A 116 -14.51 1.99 4.55
N VAL A 117 -14.36 0.67 4.73
CA VAL A 117 -13.27 -0.10 4.10
C VAL A 117 -13.37 -0.07 2.58
N SER A 118 -14.59 -0.10 2.02
CA SER A 118 -14.79 0.02 0.57
C SER A 118 -14.40 1.39 0.03
N LEU A 119 -14.67 2.48 0.76
CA LEU A 119 -14.29 3.84 0.38
C LEU A 119 -12.77 4.01 0.38
N VAL A 120 -12.07 3.50 1.41
CA VAL A 120 -10.60 3.50 1.48
C VAL A 120 -10.01 2.71 0.30
N THR A 121 -10.55 1.53 0.02
CA THR A 121 -10.09 0.71 -1.11
C THR A 121 -10.35 1.39 -2.45
N SER A 122 -11.51 2.03 -2.60
CA SER A 122 -11.89 2.75 -3.82
C SER A 122 -11.00 3.97 -4.06
N ALA A 123 -10.68 4.74 -3.01
CA ALA A 123 -9.75 5.87 -3.11
C ALA A 123 -8.37 5.44 -3.62
N TRP A 124 -7.86 4.30 -3.14
CA TRP A 124 -6.61 3.73 -3.63
C TRP A 124 -6.68 3.32 -5.11
N VAL A 125 -7.75 2.62 -5.52
CA VAL A 125 -7.95 2.24 -6.92
C VAL A 125 -8.06 3.47 -7.82
N LEU A 126 -8.80 4.50 -7.39
CA LEU A 126 -8.88 5.77 -8.11
C LEU A 126 -7.50 6.42 -8.27
N GLY A 127 -6.67 6.40 -7.23
CA GLY A 127 -5.28 6.86 -7.31
C GLY A 127 -4.44 6.09 -8.33
N LEU A 128 -4.63 4.77 -8.44
CA LEU A 128 -3.98 3.95 -9.47
C LEU A 128 -4.43 4.31 -10.89
N VAL A 129 -5.71 4.64 -11.07
CA VAL A 129 -6.27 5.03 -12.37
C VAL A 129 -5.82 6.44 -12.77
N VAL A 130 -5.84 7.38 -11.83
CA VAL A 130 -5.46 8.79 -12.07
C VAL A 130 -3.93 8.94 -12.22
N GLY A 131 -3.14 8.09 -11.56
CA GLY A 131 -1.68 8.17 -11.54
C GLY A 131 -1.03 8.29 -12.93
N PRO A 132 -1.30 7.37 -13.89
CA PRO A 132 -0.84 7.50 -15.27
C PRO A 132 -1.27 8.80 -15.96
N GLY A 133 -2.52 9.23 -15.76
CA GLY A 133 -3.03 10.48 -16.34
C GLY A 133 -2.32 11.71 -15.79
N LEU A 134 -1.97 11.71 -14.50
CA LEU A 134 -1.19 12.77 -13.87
C LEU A 134 0.21 12.90 -14.51
N GLN A 135 0.79 11.78 -14.98
CA GLN A 135 2.09 11.79 -15.64
C GLN A 135 2.08 12.60 -16.94
N VAL A 136 0.97 12.60 -17.68
CA VAL A 136 0.81 13.35 -18.95
C VAL A 136 0.91 14.86 -18.72
N ILE A 137 0.49 15.34 -17.55
CA ILE A 137 0.61 16.76 -17.18
C ILE A 137 2.08 17.21 -17.14
N PHE A 138 3.01 16.29 -16.90
CA PHE A 138 4.45 16.58 -16.83
C PHE A 138 5.18 16.37 -18.17
N GLU A 139 4.50 15.87 -19.21
CA GLU A 139 5.09 15.69 -20.55
C GLU A 139 5.66 17.00 -21.15
N PRO A 140 5.02 18.18 -20.99
CA PRO A 140 5.56 19.43 -21.53
C PRO A 140 6.95 19.83 -20.99
N PHE A 141 7.39 19.26 -19.86
CA PHE A 141 8.75 19.48 -19.36
C PHE A 141 9.82 18.83 -20.25
N GLY A 142 9.46 17.76 -20.98
CA GLY A 142 10.37 17.01 -21.84
C GLY A 142 11.58 16.42 -21.09
N TYR A 143 12.58 15.99 -21.85
CA TYR A 143 13.88 15.55 -21.36
C TYR A 143 14.99 16.20 -22.20
N PRO A 144 16.05 16.78 -21.60
CA PRO A 144 16.44 16.69 -20.20
C PRO A 144 15.77 17.72 -19.27
N GLY A 145 14.76 18.47 -19.70
CA GLY A 145 14.07 19.44 -18.82
C GLY A 145 14.97 20.57 -18.33
N PHE A 146 14.77 21.04 -17.09
CA PHE A 146 15.54 22.14 -16.49
C PHE A 146 16.12 21.76 -15.12
N LYS A 147 17.23 22.41 -14.75
CA LYS A 147 17.88 22.25 -13.44
C LYS A 147 17.71 23.50 -12.60
N LEU A 148 17.08 23.37 -11.43
CA LEU A 148 16.90 24.43 -10.46
C LEU A 148 18.04 24.39 -9.43
N PHE A 149 18.73 25.53 -9.25
CA PHE A 149 19.90 25.67 -8.36
C PHE A 149 21.05 24.67 -8.58
N GLY A 150 21.13 24.04 -9.76
CA GLY A 150 22.15 23.03 -10.08
C GLY A 150 22.00 21.68 -9.35
N LEU A 151 21.07 21.58 -8.39
CA LEU A 151 20.87 20.41 -7.52
C LEU A 151 19.53 19.70 -7.76
N PHE A 152 18.52 20.40 -8.28
CA PHE A 152 17.20 19.81 -8.49
C PHE A 152 16.92 19.71 -9.98
N HIS A 153 16.91 18.49 -10.49
CA HIS A 153 16.58 18.22 -11.88
C HIS A 153 15.06 18.01 -12.00
N PHE A 154 14.45 18.78 -12.89
CA PHE A 154 13.04 18.68 -13.24
C PHE A 154 12.89 18.36 -14.73
N ASP A 155 12.51 17.13 -15.01
CA ASP A 155 12.18 16.61 -16.33
C ASP A 155 10.88 15.79 -16.24
N MET A 156 10.39 15.30 -17.39
CA MET A 156 9.14 14.53 -17.46
C MET A 156 9.13 13.25 -16.59
N TYR A 157 10.28 12.71 -16.22
CA TYR A 157 10.42 11.49 -15.41
C TYR A 157 10.63 11.79 -13.91
N THR A 158 11.35 12.86 -13.58
CA THR A 158 11.63 13.27 -12.19
C THR A 158 10.54 14.16 -11.57
N ALA A 159 9.86 14.98 -12.37
CA ALA A 159 8.79 15.87 -11.89
C ALA A 159 7.63 15.13 -11.18
N PRO A 160 7.15 13.96 -11.67
CA PRO A 160 6.14 13.18 -10.94
C PRO A 160 6.62 12.68 -9.57
N ALA A 161 7.92 12.43 -9.40
CA ALA A 161 8.50 12.02 -8.12
C ALA A 161 8.57 13.20 -7.14
N TRP A 162 8.95 14.39 -7.60
CA TRP A 162 8.87 15.61 -6.79
C TRP A 162 7.44 15.93 -6.34
N PHE A 163 6.46 15.76 -7.23
CA PHE A 163 5.05 15.93 -6.88
C PHE A 163 4.61 14.91 -5.82
N SER A 164 5.03 13.65 -5.97
CA SER A 164 4.70 12.60 -5.00
C SER A 164 5.36 12.86 -3.64
N ALA A 165 6.62 13.32 -3.63
CA ALA A 165 7.31 13.76 -2.42
C ALA A 165 6.54 14.91 -1.73
N LEU A 166 6.06 15.90 -2.47
CA LEU A 166 5.24 16.97 -1.89
C LEU A 166 3.92 16.43 -1.33
N ALA A 167 3.26 15.50 -2.02
CA ALA A 167 2.03 14.86 -1.52
C ALA A 167 2.28 14.04 -0.24
N ASP A 168 3.41 13.35 -0.13
CA ASP A 168 3.82 12.63 1.09
C ASP A 168 4.07 13.61 2.25
N LEU A 169 4.74 14.73 1.98
CA LEU A 169 4.97 15.78 2.96
C LEU A 169 3.66 16.41 3.46
N LEU A 170 2.74 16.73 2.53
CA LEU A 170 1.40 17.21 2.88
C LEU A 170 0.63 16.17 3.70
N SER A 171 0.73 14.89 3.35
CA SER A 171 0.09 13.80 4.09
C SER A 171 0.60 13.72 5.54
N ILE A 172 1.91 13.92 5.76
CA ILE A 172 2.48 14.03 7.11
C ILE A 172 1.89 15.24 7.85
N ILE A 173 1.85 16.42 7.23
CA ILE A 173 1.29 17.64 7.86
C ILE A 173 -0.18 17.43 8.23
N LEU A 174 -0.98 16.85 7.32
CA LEU A 174 -2.40 16.55 7.57
C LEU A 174 -2.58 15.52 8.68
N LEU A 175 -1.71 14.51 8.74
CA LEU A 175 -1.71 13.49 9.80
C LEU A 175 -1.45 14.11 11.19
N TRP A 176 -0.65 15.17 11.27
CA TRP A 176 -0.38 15.87 12.53
C TRP A 176 -1.41 16.92 12.90
N THR A 177 -2.00 17.61 11.91
CA THR A 177 -2.85 18.79 12.14
C THR A 177 -4.34 18.49 12.17
N ILE A 178 -4.81 17.64 11.25
CA ILE A 178 -6.26 17.40 11.02
C ILE A 178 -6.66 16.02 11.52
N PHE A 179 -5.80 15.02 11.36
CA PHE A 179 -6.16 13.63 11.66
C PHE A 179 -6.35 13.43 13.16
N VAL A 180 -7.59 13.24 13.60
CA VAL A 180 -7.93 12.80 14.95
C VAL A 180 -8.04 11.28 14.94
N GLU A 181 -7.25 10.66 15.81
CA GLU A 181 -7.22 9.21 15.94
C GLU A 181 -8.30 8.77 16.93
N GLU A 182 -9.39 8.24 16.41
CA GLU A 182 -10.50 7.71 17.22
C GLU A 182 -10.71 6.24 16.91
N TYR A 183 -10.81 5.46 17.98
CA TYR A 183 -11.09 4.04 17.89
C TYR A 183 -12.48 3.76 18.44
N ALA A 184 -13.31 3.07 17.66
CA ALA A 184 -14.63 2.65 18.10
C ALA A 184 -14.50 1.56 19.20
N GLY A 185 -14.25 1.97 20.44
CA GLY A 185 -14.34 1.11 21.62
C GLY A 185 -13.03 0.63 22.25
N ILE A 186 -11.90 1.34 22.06
CA ILE A 186 -10.77 1.18 22.99
C ILE A 186 -11.11 1.98 24.26
N LEU A 187 -11.39 1.28 25.36
CA LEU A 187 -11.55 1.94 26.65
C LEU A 187 -10.25 2.66 26.99
N THR A 188 -10.30 3.97 27.22
CA THR A 188 -9.14 4.70 27.76
C THR A 188 -8.79 4.12 29.14
N ASP A 189 -7.54 4.26 29.57
CA ASP A 189 -7.15 3.73 30.88
C ASP A 189 -7.96 4.39 32.04
N GLU A 190 -8.50 5.59 31.80
CA GLU A 190 -9.51 6.24 32.65
C GLU A 190 -10.83 5.45 32.73
N GLU A 191 -11.32 4.91 31.61
CA GLU A 191 -12.53 4.10 31.55
C GLU A 191 -12.35 2.69 32.13
N LYS A 192 -11.13 2.14 32.10
CA LYS A 192 -10.79 0.90 32.82
C LYS A 192 -10.79 1.08 34.34
N ASN A 193 -10.30 2.23 34.79
CA ASN A 193 -10.19 2.60 36.21
C ASN A 193 -11.50 3.12 36.80
N SER A 194 -12.43 3.58 35.96
CA SER A 194 -13.81 3.87 36.33
C SER A 194 -14.55 2.62 36.81
N ASN A 195 -15.42 2.77 37.82
CA ASN A 195 -16.33 1.75 38.35
C ASN A 195 -17.46 1.38 37.36
N LYS A 196 -17.16 1.27 36.05
CA LYS A 196 -18.11 0.81 35.03
C LYS A 196 -18.42 -0.68 35.22
N SER A 197 -19.63 -1.07 34.84
CA SER A 197 -20.14 -2.45 34.98
C SER A 197 -19.21 -3.51 34.37
N PRO A 198 -19.18 -4.74 34.92
CA PRO A 198 -18.37 -5.84 34.40
C PRO A 198 -18.58 -6.13 32.90
N SER A 199 -19.80 -5.91 32.38
CA SER A 199 -20.12 -6.12 30.95
C SER A 199 -19.34 -5.16 30.04
N ARG A 200 -19.28 -3.87 30.39
CA ARG A 200 -18.54 -2.85 29.63
C ARG A 200 -17.04 -3.11 29.58
N LYS A 201 -16.46 -3.64 30.68
CA LYS A 201 -15.05 -4.07 30.73
C LYS A 201 -14.78 -5.28 29.82
N GLY A 202 -15.70 -6.25 29.78
CA GLY A 202 -15.63 -7.42 28.89
C GLY A 202 -15.73 -7.05 27.40
N GLU A 203 -16.65 -6.15 27.06
CA GLU A 203 -16.82 -5.62 25.70
C GLU A 203 -15.58 -4.89 25.19
N GLY A 204 -14.95 -4.03 26.01
CA GLY A 204 -13.70 -3.37 25.65
C GLY A 204 -12.54 -4.34 25.43
N ARG A 205 -12.49 -5.45 26.20
CA ARG A 205 -11.47 -6.49 26.03
C ARG A 205 -11.66 -7.26 24.73
N MET A 206 -12.89 -7.67 24.41
CA MET A 206 -13.25 -8.32 23.14
C MET A 206 -12.96 -7.44 21.92
N ARG A 207 -13.31 -6.15 21.99
CA ARG A 207 -13.03 -5.19 20.90
C ARG A 207 -11.54 -4.92 20.73
N GLY A 208 -10.75 -4.91 21.80
CA GLY A 208 -9.28 -4.86 21.73
C GLY A 208 -8.67 -6.07 21.00
N TYR A 209 -9.20 -7.27 21.21
CA TYR A 209 -8.78 -8.45 20.42
C TYR A 209 -9.18 -8.32 18.94
N SER A 210 -10.36 -7.77 18.65
CA SER A 210 -10.79 -7.47 17.27
C SER A 210 -9.83 -6.51 16.57
N PHE A 211 -9.37 -5.46 17.27
CA PHE A 211 -8.39 -4.50 16.74
C PHE A 211 -7.07 -5.20 16.37
N LEU A 212 -6.51 -5.96 17.32
CA LEU A 212 -5.26 -6.71 17.11
C LEU A 212 -5.38 -7.70 15.94
N TRP A 213 -6.53 -8.34 15.82
CA TRP A 213 -6.80 -9.30 14.76
C TRP A 213 -6.95 -8.62 13.40
N GLU A 214 -7.70 -7.51 13.31
CA GLU A 214 -7.90 -6.76 12.05
C GLU A 214 -6.59 -6.20 11.49
N GLY A 215 -5.72 -5.64 12.34
CA GLY A 215 -4.39 -5.16 11.92
C GLY A 215 -3.49 -6.27 11.38
N THR A 216 -3.43 -7.41 12.10
CA THR A 216 -2.56 -8.53 11.71
C THR A 216 -3.07 -9.21 10.43
N MET A 217 -4.38 -9.48 10.35
CA MET A 217 -4.97 -10.13 9.18
C MET A 217 -4.85 -9.28 7.93
N THR A 218 -5.07 -7.97 8.05
CA THR A 218 -4.94 -7.07 6.90
C THR A 218 -3.50 -7.01 6.42
N GLY A 219 -2.52 -6.99 7.33
CA GLY A 219 -1.10 -7.10 6.98
C GLY A 219 -0.76 -8.39 6.21
N ILE A 220 -1.27 -9.54 6.66
CA ILE A 220 -1.08 -10.83 5.98
C ILE A 220 -1.74 -10.85 4.60
N LEU A 221 -2.94 -10.26 4.46
CA LEU A 221 -3.65 -10.19 3.18
C LEU A 221 -2.89 -9.35 2.14
N PHE A 222 -2.32 -8.22 2.55
CA PHE A 222 -1.50 -7.39 1.64
C PHE A 222 -0.17 -8.07 1.30
N MET A 223 0.41 -8.81 2.25
CA MET A 223 1.58 -9.64 2.00
C MET A 223 1.30 -10.71 0.95
N SER A 224 0.21 -11.47 1.09
CA SER A 224 -0.13 -12.52 0.13
C SER A 224 -0.39 -11.95 -1.27
N GLY A 225 -1.10 -10.83 -1.37
CA GLY A 225 -1.28 -10.11 -2.64
C GLY A 225 0.04 -9.64 -3.26
N SER A 226 0.99 -9.17 -2.44
CA SER A 226 2.30 -8.74 -2.91
C SER A 226 3.18 -9.90 -3.37
N ILE A 227 3.15 -11.03 -2.68
CA ILE A 227 3.82 -12.27 -3.11
C ILE A 227 3.23 -12.76 -4.44
N ALA A 228 1.91 -12.72 -4.59
CA ALA A 228 1.25 -13.08 -5.85
C ALA A 228 1.68 -12.19 -7.01
N ARG A 229 1.93 -10.89 -6.79
CA ARG A 229 2.47 -9.97 -7.82
C ARG A 229 3.91 -10.29 -8.23
N ILE A 230 4.69 -10.96 -7.38
CA ILE A 230 6.06 -11.39 -7.69
C ILE A 230 6.02 -12.72 -8.45
N ILE A 231 5.29 -13.71 -7.94
CA ILE A 231 5.28 -15.07 -8.47
C ILE A 231 4.40 -15.18 -9.73
N GLY A 232 3.28 -14.46 -9.77
CA GLY A 232 2.29 -14.55 -10.83
C GLY A 232 2.87 -14.33 -12.23
N PRO A 233 3.55 -13.19 -12.50
CA PRO A 233 4.17 -12.96 -13.79
C PRO A 233 5.23 -13.99 -14.16
N ILE A 234 6.05 -14.46 -13.21
CA ILE A 234 7.07 -15.49 -13.47
C ILE A 234 6.41 -16.79 -13.92
N LEU A 235 5.38 -17.24 -13.19
CA LEU A 235 4.66 -18.48 -13.51
C LEU A 235 3.89 -18.37 -14.83
N VAL A 236 3.26 -17.22 -15.09
CA VAL A 236 2.52 -16.98 -16.33
C VAL A 236 3.47 -16.91 -17.53
N SER A 237 4.60 -16.22 -17.41
CA SER A 237 5.58 -16.09 -18.50
C SER A 237 6.23 -17.42 -18.84
N THR A 238 6.65 -18.23 -17.85
CA THR A 238 7.24 -19.55 -18.12
C THR A 238 6.25 -20.52 -18.74
N LEU A 239 5.00 -20.49 -18.29
CA LEU A 239 3.92 -21.30 -18.87
C LEU A 239 3.65 -20.90 -20.32
N PHE A 240 3.63 -19.59 -20.60
CA PHE A 240 3.45 -19.05 -21.95
C PHE A 240 4.61 -19.45 -22.88
N GLU A 241 5.86 -19.36 -22.42
CA GLU A 241 7.03 -19.72 -23.22
C GLU A 241 7.08 -21.21 -23.57
N HIS A 242 6.72 -22.09 -22.63
CA HIS A 242 6.78 -23.55 -22.86
C HIS A 242 5.55 -24.14 -23.52
N TYR A 243 4.36 -23.66 -23.20
CA TYR A 243 3.08 -24.27 -23.59
C TYR A 243 2.18 -23.34 -24.41
N GLY A 244 2.60 -22.10 -24.64
CA GLY A 244 1.83 -21.11 -25.39
C GLY A 244 0.65 -20.51 -24.62
N PRO A 245 -0.15 -19.64 -25.29
CA PRO A 245 -1.24 -18.89 -24.66
C PRO A 245 -2.39 -19.75 -24.12
N GLU A 246 -2.68 -20.90 -24.74
CA GLU A 246 -3.83 -21.74 -24.36
C GLU A 246 -3.70 -22.28 -22.93
N ALA A 247 -2.49 -22.70 -22.55
CA ALA A 247 -2.20 -23.16 -21.19
C ALA A 247 -2.34 -22.04 -20.17
N THR A 248 -1.89 -20.83 -20.50
CA THR A 248 -2.05 -19.64 -19.65
C THR A 248 -3.52 -19.30 -19.42
N TRP A 249 -4.34 -19.31 -20.47
CA TRP A 249 -5.77 -19.07 -20.34
C TRP A 249 -6.48 -20.17 -19.53
N GLY A 250 -6.13 -21.44 -19.76
CA GLY A 250 -6.66 -22.57 -18.99
C GLY A 250 -6.37 -22.44 -17.50
N LEU A 251 -5.13 -22.09 -17.12
CA LEU A 251 -4.76 -21.81 -15.73
C LEU A 251 -5.61 -20.69 -15.13
N GLN A 252 -5.76 -19.57 -15.84
CA GLN A 252 -6.48 -18.40 -15.35
C GLN A 252 -7.98 -18.68 -15.17
N ILE A 253 -8.59 -19.38 -16.13
CA ILE A 253 -9.97 -19.87 -16.02
C ILE A 253 -10.11 -20.82 -14.83
N GLY A 254 -9.15 -21.73 -14.62
CA GLY A 254 -9.14 -22.63 -13.47
C GLY A 254 -9.13 -21.90 -12.13
N VAL A 255 -8.24 -20.91 -11.97
CA VAL A 255 -8.15 -20.09 -10.74
C VAL A 255 -9.44 -19.31 -10.48
N ILE A 256 -10.02 -18.69 -11.52
CA ILE A 256 -11.30 -17.98 -11.41
C ILE A 256 -12.42 -18.95 -11.04
N SER A 257 -12.47 -20.12 -11.66
CA SER A 257 -13.49 -21.14 -11.38
C SER A 257 -13.42 -21.63 -9.93
N ILE A 258 -12.22 -21.93 -9.42
CA ILE A 258 -12.00 -22.28 -8.02
C ILE A 258 -12.46 -21.16 -7.09
N THR A 259 -12.14 -19.90 -7.43
CA THR A 259 -12.54 -18.73 -6.64
C THR A 259 -14.07 -18.62 -6.55
N ILE A 260 -14.77 -18.75 -7.68
CA ILE A 260 -16.23 -18.73 -7.74
C ILE A 260 -16.82 -19.91 -6.95
N LEU A 261 -16.27 -21.11 -7.09
CA LEU A 261 -16.73 -22.30 -6.35
C LEU A 261 -16.59 -22.11 -4.84
N LEU A 262 -15.45 -21.61 -4.36
CA LEU A 262 -15.26 -21.28 -2.96
C LEU A 262 -16.28 -20.24 -2.49
N TRP A 263 -16.53 -19.22 -3.31
CA TRP A 263 -17.52 -18.21 -2.99
C TRP A 263 -18.93 -18.78 -2.83
N ILE A 264 -19.34 -19.70 -3.72
CA ILE A 264 -20.63 -20.40 -3.63
C ILE A 264 -20.70 -21.28 -2.38
N ILE A 265 -19.66 -22.08 -2.10
CA ILE A 265 -19.61 -22.97 -0.93
C ILE A 265 -19.71 -22.19 0.38
N PHE A 266 -19.01 -21.05 0.46
CA PHE A 266 -18.96 -20.24 1.67
C PHE A 266 -20.03 -19.15 1.71
N TYR A 267 -20.86 -19.00 0.69
CA TYR A 267 -21.89 -17.95 0.61
C TYR A 267 -22.79 -17.94 1.85
N SER A 268 -23.21 -19.13 2.31
CA SER A 268 -24.04 -19.29 3.51
C SER A 268 -23.36 -18.87 4.81
N LYS A 269 -22.03 -18.73 4.83
CA LYS A 269 -21.25 -18.27 5.99
C LYS A 269 -20.97 -16.75 5.97
N ILE A 270 -21.30 -16.04 4.89
CA ILE A 270 -21.03 -14.59 4.73
C ILE A 270 -22.22 -13.74 5.25
N VAL A 271 -23.02 -14.27 6.19
CA VAL A 271 -24.14 -13.52 6.77
C VAL A 271 -23.60 -12.46 7.74
N PRO A 272 -23.96 -11.17 7.59
CA PRO A 272 -23.54 -10.14 8.52
C PRO A 272 -24.07 -10.45 9.93
N LEU A 273 -23.20 -10.31 10.94
CA LEU A 273 -23.59 -10.48 12.34
C LEU A 273 -24.72 -9.50 12.69
N GLU A 274 -25.93 -10.02 12.91
CA GLU A 274 -27.04 -9.23 13.45
C GLU A 274 -26.67 -8.78 14.86
N THR A 275 -26.56 -7.47 15.06
CA THR A 275 -26.41 -6.88 16.39
C THR A 275 -27.80 -6.74 17.00
N SER A 276 -28.02 -7.37 18.16
CA SER A 276 -29.28 -7.29 18.90
C SER A 276 -29.66 -5.82 19.14
N PRO A 277 -30.93 -5.41 18.88
CA PRO A 277 -31.38 -4.01 18.93
C PRO A 277 -31.34 -3.37 20.33
N ASN A 278 -30.97 -4.11 21.38
CA ASN A 278 -31.03 -3.67 22.78
C ASN A 278 -29.72 -3.02 23.32
N LEU A 279 -28.81 -2.57 22.44
CA LEU A 279 -27.57 -1.88 22.82
C LEU A 279 -27.43 -0.50 22.15
N ASN A 280 -28.53 0.24 22.05
CA ASN A 280 -28.48 1.70 21.90
C ASN A 280 -28.59 2.32 23.30
N PRO A 281 -27.58 3.05 23.81
CA PRO A 281 -27.78 3.97 24.92
C PRO A 281 -28.68 5.15 24.54
#